data_AF-A0A4C1WLW8-F1
#
_entry.id   AF-A0A4C1WLW8-F1
#
_cell.length_a   1.000
_cell.length_b   1.000
_cell.length_c   1.000
_cell.angle_alpha   90.00
_cell.angle_beta   90.00
_cell.angle_gamma   90.00
#
_symmetry.space_group_name_H-M   'P 1'
#
loop_
_entity.id
_entity.type
_entity.pdbx_description
1 polymer ?
#
loop_
_entity_poly.entity_id
_entity_poly.type
_entity_poly.pdbx_seq_one_letter_code
_entity_poly.pdbx_strand_id
1 'polypeptide(L)'
;MSGTDGSKRSAGPRAHVPLAKAGQDRWGFANTMSTGLGTCVANAAGDTLLVVGEGRLEVYDADEDRWTLDIDAPDTHEVTGCF
;
A
#
# COMPACT_ATOMS: atom_id res chain seq x y z
N MET A 1 32.89 -8.02 26.80
CA MET A 1 31.87 -7.12 26.21
C MET A 1 31.55 -7.67 24.82
N SER A 2 30.52 -8.51 24.69
CA SER A 2 30.08 -9.01 23.38
C SER A 2 29.01 -8.07 22.84
N GLY A 3 29.36 -7.30 21.81
CA GLY A 3 28.41 -6.47 21.07
C GLY A 3 27.58 -7.35 20.15
N THR A 4 26.27 -7.23 20.25
CA THR A 4 25.29 -7.87 19.37
C THR A 4 25.31 -7.19 18.00
N ASP A 5 25.54 -7.99 16.96
CA ASP A 5 25.41 -7.58 15.57
C ASP A 5 23.92 -7.44 15.23
N GLY A 6 23.40 -6.23 15.45
CA GLY A 6 22.06 -5.84 15.07
C GLY A 6 22.00 -5.64 13.57
N SER A 7 21.78 -6.73 12.83
CA SER A 7 21.45 -6.70 11.41
C SER A 7 20.13 -5.92 11.23
N LYS A 8 20.25 -4.60 11.02
CA LYS A 8 19.15 -3.73 10.62
C LYS A 8 18.77 -4.12 9.21
N ARG A 9 17.77 -4.99 9.07
CA ARG A 9 17.04 -5.17 7.82
C ARG A 9 16.55 -3.78 7.40
N SER A 10 17.12 -3.24 6.33
CA SER A 10 16.63 -1.99 5.75
C SER A 10 15.18 -2.22 5.33
N ALA A 11 14.25 -1.52 5.99
CA ALA A 11 12.88 -1.44 5.49
C ALA A 11 12.97 -0.91 4.05
N GLY A 12 12.38 -1.65 3.11
CA GLY A 12 12.29 -1.25 1.71
C GLY A 12 11.59 0.11 1.56
N PRO A 13 11.58 0.69 0.35
CA PRO A 13 10.98 1.98 0.10
C PRO A 13 9.50 1.97 0.51
N ARG A 14 9.16 2.77 1.52
CA ARG A 14 7.78 3.02 1.94
C ARG A 14 7.11 3.86 0.85
N ALA A 15 6.13 3.30 0.16
CA ALA A 15 5.40 4.01 -0.88
C ALA A 15 4.53 5.13 -0.27
N HIS A 16 4.84 6.38 -0.62
CA HIS A 16 3.99 7.53 -0.31
C HIS A 16 2.81 7.57 -1.28
N VAL A 17 1.59 7.75 -0.76
CA VAL A 17 0.36 7.77 -1.56
C VAL A 17 -0.04 9.22 -1.82
N PRO A 18 0.08 9.74 -3.06
CA PRO A 18 -0.30 11.11 -3.37
C PRO A 18 -1.82 11.27 -3.28
N LEU A 19 -2.27 12.33 -2.62
CA LEU A 19 -3.70 12.67 -2.49
C LEU A 19 -3.95 14.05 -3.12
N ALA A 20 -4.84 14.12 -4.10
CA ALA A 20 -5.36 15.38 -4.62
C ALA A 20 -6.64 15.75 -3.87
N LYS A 21 -6.74 16.97 -3.36
CA LYS A 21 -7.99 17.48 -2.80
C LYS A 21 -8.74 18.24 -3.90
N ALA A 22 -9.90 17.72 -4.31
CA ALA A 22 -10.72 18.36 -5.34
C ALA A 22 -11.02 19.83 -5.01
N GLY A 23 -10.86 20.72 -5.98
CA GLY A 23 -10.99 22.17 -5.79
C GLY A 23 -9.75 22.86 -5.21
N GLN A 24 -8.66 22.12 -4.97
CA GLN A 24 -7.36 22.68 -4.64
C GLN A 24 -6.35 22.21 -5.69
N ASP A 25 -5.68 23.15 -6.36
CA ASP A 25 -4.58 22.83 -7.30
C ASP A 25 -3.29 22.51 -6.54
N ARG A 26 -3.36 21.51 -5.64
CA ARG A 26 -2.22 21.03 -4.86
C ARG A 26 -2.34 19.56 -4.54
N TRP A 27 -1.19 18.90 -4.55
CA TRP A 27 -1.02 17.53 -4.08
C TRP A 27 -0.58 17.53 -2.62
N GLY A 28 -1.19 16.65 -1.83
CA GLY A 28 -0.73 16.25 -0.51
C GLY A 28 -0.30 14.78 -0.51
N PHE A 29 0.05 14.26 0.67
CA PHE A 29 0.32 12.84 0.87
C PHE A 29 -0.66 12.29 1.89
N ALA A 30 -1.26 11.15 1.58
CA ALA A 30 -1.97 10.33 2.54
C ALA A 30 -0.97 9.56 3.43
N ASN A 31 -1.47 8.96 4.50
CA ASN A 31 -0.67 8.04 5.29
C ASN A 31 -0.11 6.89 4.42
N THR A 32 1.07 6.43 4.82
CA THR A 32 1.79 5.37 4.11
C THR A 32 1.09 4.02 4.33
N MET A 33 1.07 3.19 3.29
CA MET A 33 0.65 1.77 3.39
C MET A 33 1.37 1.04 4.52
N SER A 34 0.69 0.04 5.09
CA SER A 34 1.17 -0.73 6.24
C SER A 34 2.40 -1.57 5.89
N THR A 35 2.41 -2.19 4.69
CA THR A 35 3.49 -3.11 4.31
C THR A 35 4.38 -2.59 3.19
N GLY A 36 3.95 -1.57 2.45
CA GLY A 36 4.74 -0.96 1.37
C GLY A 36 4.96 -1.95 0.23
N LEU A 37 4.03 -1.98 -0.73
CA LEU A 37 4.08 -2.91 -1.86
C LEU A 37 4.99 -2.38 -2.97
N GLY A 38 5.92 -3.21 -3.45
CA GLY A 38 6.82 -2.84 -4.55
C GLY A 38 6.11 -2.86 -5.91
N THR A 39 5.22 -3.84 -6.12
CA THR A 39 4.32 -3.93 -7.26
C THR A 39 2.89 -4.19 -6.78
N CYS A 40 1.95 -3.34 -7.17
CA CYS A 40 0.56 -3.48 -6.78
C CYS A 40 -0.39 -2.97 -7.86
N VAL A 41 -1.63 -3.44 -7.79
CA VAL A 41 -2.77 -2.86 -8.51
C VAL A 41 -3.64 -2.15 -7.48
N ALA A 42 -4.04 -0.92 -7.80
CA ALA A 42 -4.95 -0.13 -7.00
C ALA A 42 -6.28 0.06 -7.73
N ASN A 43 -7.40 -0.01 -7.00
CA ASN A 43 -8.74 0.24 -7.53
C ASN A 43 -9.62 0.94 -6.48
N ALA A 44 -10.56 1.76 -6.94
CA ALA A 44 -11.57 2.38 -6.08
C ALA A 44 -12.87 1.58 -6.13
N ALA A 45 -13.43 1.24 -4.96
CA ALA A 45 -14.73 0.62 -4.82
C ALA A 45 -15.59 1.47 -3.89
N GLY A 46 -16.47 2.30 -4.47
CA GLY A 46 -17.15 3.35 -3.71
C GLY A 46 -16.13 4.37 -3.20
N ASP A 47 -16.16 4.64 -1.89
CA ASP A 47 -15.27 5.60 -1.21
C ASP A 47 -13.98 4.96 -0.67
N THR A 48 -13.79 3.67 -0.93
CA THR A 48 -12.65 2.88 -0.44
C THR A 48 -11.64 2.66 -1.55
N LEU A 49 -10.36 2.87 -1.24
CA LEU A 49 -9.26 2.51 -2.12
C LEU A 49 -8.71 1.14 -1.70
N LEU A 50 -8.70 0.20 -2.64
CA LEU A 50 -8.23 -1.17 -2.48
C LEU A 50 -6.89 -1.30 -3.20
N VAL A 51 -5.89 -1.87 -2.54
CA VAL A 51 -4.59 -2.16 -3.13
C VAL A 51 -4.28 -3.64 -2.96
N VAL A 52 -4.04 -4.33 -4.07
CA VAL A 52 -3.70 -5.75 -4.08
C VAL A 52 -2.31 -5.93 -4.68
N GLY A 53 -1.47 -6.69 -3.99
CA GLY A 53 -0.11 -6.98 -4.45
C GLY A 53 0.59 -7.94 -3.50
N GLU A 54 1.54 -8.72 -4.04
CA GLU A 54 2.39 -9.61 -3.24
C GLU A 54 1.61 -10.56 -2.31
N GLY A 55 0.43 -11.03 -2.74
CA GLY A 55 -0.43 -11.92 -1.96
C GLY A 55 -1.16 -11.23 -0.79
N ARG A 56 -1.30 -9.91 -0.81
CA ARG A 56 -1.93 -9.10 0.25
C ARG A 56 -3.00 -8.18 -0.33
N LEU A 57 -3.99 -7.87 0.49
CA LEU A 57 -4.95 -6.80 0.26
C LEU A 57 -4.76 -5.72 1.33
N GLU A 58 -4.50 -4.48 0.93
CA GLU A 58 -4.56 -3.32 1.81
C GLU A 58 -5.74 -2.43 1.42
N VAL A 59 -6.49 -2.00 2.42
CA VAL A 59 -7.69 -1.18 2.26
C VAL A 59 -7.45 0.17 2.91
N TYR A 60 -7.62 1.26 2.16
CA TYR A 60 -7.50 2.62 2.67
C TYR A 60 -8.87 3.23 2.96
N ASP A 61 -9.02 3.65 4.21
CA ASP A 61 -10.12 4.48 4.70
C ASP A 61 -9.69 5.96 4.62
N ALA A 62 -10.39 6.73 3.79
CA ALA A 62 -10.09 8.13 3.57
C ALA A 62 -10.62 9.05 4.68
N ASP A 63 -11.65 8.62 5.44
CA ASP A 63 -12.20 9.38 6.55
C ASP A 63 -11.25 9.31 7.76
N GLU A 64 -10.64 8.15 7.98
CA GLU A 64 -9.67 7.91 9.04
C GLU A 64 -8.21 8.18 8.63
N ASP A 65 -7.96 8.42 7.33
CA ASP A 65 -6.62 8.45 6.73
C ASP A 65 -5.77 7.25 7.16
N ARG A 66 -6.31 6.04 7.01
CA ARG A 66 -5.75 4.81 7.58
C ARG A 66 -5.76 3.64 6.60
N TRP A 67 -4.67 2.88 6.61
CA TRP A 67 -4.57 1.59 5.93
C TRP A 67 -4.88 0.43 6.88
N THR A 68 -5.69 -0.51 6.40
CA THR A 68 -5.97 -1.79 7.03
C THR A 68 -5.43 -2.91 6.15
N LEU A 69 -4.56 -3.74 6.72
CA LEU A 69 -4.02 -4.92 6.05
C LEU A 69 -4.98 -6.10 6.25
N ASP A 70 -5.43 -6.66 5.15
CA ASP A 70 -6.07 -7.97 5.09
C ASP A 70 -5.09 -8.97 4.46
N ILE A 71 -4.74 -9.99 5.24
CA ILE A 71 -3.71 -10.98 4.88
C ILE A 71 -4.28 -12.15 4.08
N ASP A 72 -5.60 -12.26 4.00
CA ASP A 72 -6.30 -13.33 3.30
C ASP A 72 -6.81 -12.83 1.93
N ALA A 73 -5.89 -12.40 1.07
CA ALA A 73 -6.25 -12.20 -0.33
C ALA A 73 -6.35 -13.58 -1.01
N PRO A 74 -7.48 -13.94 -1.67
CA PRO A 74 -7.52 -15.13 -2.49
C PRO A 74 -6.41 -15.07 -3.55
N ASP A 75 -5.78 -16.22 -3.82
CA ASP A 75 -4.57 -16.35 -4.65
C ASP A 75 -4.51 -15.29 -5.76
N THR A 76 -3.59 -14.33 -5.63
CA THR A 76 -3.36 -13.32 -6.65
C THR A 76 -2.80 -14.00 -7.90
N HIS A 77 -3.59 -14.05 -8.96
CA HIS A 77 -3.14 -14.52 -10.27
C HIS A 77 -2.67 -13.32 -11.10
N GLU A 78 -1.41 -13.38 -11.54
CA GLU A 78 -0.92 -12.49 -12.59
C GLU A 78 -1.61 -12.89 -13.90
N VAL A 79 -2.53 -12.05 -14.40
CA VAL A 79 -3.15 -12.28 -15.72
C VAL A 79 -2.21 -11.73 -16.80
N THR A 80 -1.06 -12.38 -16.96
CA THR A 80 -0.16 -12.16 -18.10
C THR A 80 -0.62 -13.03 -19.27
N GLY A 81 -1.64 -12.59 -20.01
CA GLY A 81 -2.18 -13.42 -21.10
C GLY A 81 -3.18 -12.78 -22.05
N CYS A 82 -3.30 -11.45 -22.11
CA CYS A 82 -4.15 -10.79 -23.11
C CYS A 82 -3.30 -10.12 -24.19
N PHE A 83 -2.92 -10.88 -25.22
CA PHE A 83 -2.54 -10.38 -26.56
C PHE A 83 -3.12 -11.31 -27.63
#